data_AF-A0A9W6YMV6-F1
#
_entry.id   AF-A0A9W6YMV6-F1
#
_cell.length_a   1.000
_cell.length_b   1.000
_cell.length_c   1.000
_cell.angle_alpha   90.00
_cell.angle_beta   90.00
_cell.angle_gamma   90.00
#
_symmetry.space_group_name_H-M   'P 1'
#
loop_
_entity.id
_entity.type
_entity.pdbx_description
1 polymer ?
#
loop_
_entity_poly.entity_id
_entity_poly.type
_entity_poly.pdbx_seq_one_letter_code
_entity_poly.pdbx_strand_id
1 'polypeptide(L)'
;MAFNRLTLCFNLQALTTRGIMSFMWTIETEWVEDYLQRKRSGILALERMVERLAIRHGFTSQKPQTANKSTETLEQTRAEYALDFWKTHAAYAPEGMYNVDETAINFDMPPARMWAGRGRRDAARIADTSKHTGRMTAVLTIQADGKFPSLFTQF
;
A
#
# COMPACT_ATOMS: atom_id res chain seq x y z
N MET A 1 5.79 5.49 -30.40
CA MET A 1 5.03 4.22 -30.48
C MET A 1 5.33 3.20 -29.38
N ALA A 2 6.33 3.39 -28.50
CA ALA A 2 6.66 2.43 -27.43
C ALA A 2 5.71 2.45 -26.22
N PHE A 3 5.02 3.58 -25.97
CA PHE A 3 4.19 3.77 -24.76
C PHE A 3 2.92 2.90 -24.73
N ASN A 4 2.32 2.60 -25.88
CA ASN A 4 1.12 1.75 -25.95
C ASN A 4 1.41 0.26 -25.74
N ARG A 5 2.67 -0.19 -25.89
CA ARG A 5 3.04 -1.58 -25.63
C ARG A 5 3.20 -1.88 -24.13
N LEU A 6 3.56 -0.88 -23.32
CA LEU A 6 3.58 -1.03 -21.87
C LEU A 6 2.17 -1.28 -21.33
N THR A 7 1.14 -0.63 -21.86
CA THR A 7 -0.24 -0.80 -21.37
C THR A 7 -0.80 -2.20 -21.61
N LEU A 8 -0.32 -2.93 -22.62
CA LEU A 8 -0.85 -4.25 -22.99
C LEU A 8 -0.23 -5.42 -22.21
N CYS A 9 1.03 -5.33 -21.77
CA CYS A 9 1.69 -6.41 -21.02
C CYS A 9 1.38 -6.42 -19.51
N PHE A 10 0.80 -5.36 -18.95
CA PHE A 10 0.50 -5.25 -17.51
C PHE A 10 -0.97 -5.51 -17.13
N ASN A 11 -1.80 -6.01 -18.06
CA ASN A 11 -3.24 -6.20 -17.80
C ASN A 11 -3.59 -7.19 -16.68
N LEU A 12 -2.62 -7.93 -16.13
CA LEU A 12 -2.80 -8.85 -15.00
C LEU A 12 -1.72 -8.74 -13.90
N GLN A 13 -0.72 -7.86 -14.04
CA GLN A 13 0.38 -7.75 -13.07
C GLN A 13 0.59 -6.30 -12.61
N ALA A 14 0.89 -6.17 -11.32
CA ALA A 14 1.19 -4.90 -10.69
C ALA A 14 2.40 -4.20 -11.34
N LEU A 15 2.20 -2.98 -11.85
CA LEU A 15 3.29 -2.13 -12.36
C LEU A 15 4.19 -1.68 -11.20
N THR A 16 5.36 -2.32 -11.08
CA THR A 16 6.35 -2.07 -10.02
C THR A 16 7.68 -1.65 -10.64
N THR A 17 8.54 -0.96 -9.88
CA THR A 17 9.90 -0.59 -10.35
C THR A 17 10.66 -1.84 -10.81
N ARG A 18 10.55 -2.93 -10.04
CA ARG A 18 11.15 -4.22 -10.37
C ARG A 18 10.57 -4.84 -11.64
N GLY A 19 9.26 -4.79 -11.85
CA GLY A 19 8.62 -5.25 -13.08
C GLY A 19 9.06 -4.46 -14.32
N ILE A 20 9.22 -3.15 -14.20
CA ILE A 20 9.75 -2.31 -15.29
C ILE A 20 11.22 -2.69 -15.58
N MET A 21 12.04 -2.91 -14.55
CA MET A 21 13.42 -3.35 -14.72
C MET A 21 13.51 -4.73 -15.39
N SER A 22 12.70 -5.70 -14.97
CA SER A 22 12.64 -7.02 -15.61
C SER A 22 12.23 -6.93 -17.09
N PHE A 23 11.29 -6.04 -17.41
CA PHE A 23 10.92 -5.77 -18.80
C PHE A 23 12.07 -5.14 -19.60
N MET A 24 12.78 -4.17 -19.04
CA MET A 24 13.99 -3.60 -19.67
C MET A 24 15.05 -4.66 -19.93
N TRP A 25 15.29 -5.54 -18.95
CA TRP A 25 16.19 -6.68 -19.09
C TRP A 25 15.80 -7.61 -20.24
N THR A 26 14.51 -7.72 -20.57
CA THR A 26 14.00 -8.61 -21.63
C THR A 26 14.16 -8.00 -23.03
N ILE A 27 14.12 -6.67 -23.14
CA ILE A 27 14.15 -5.98 -24.44
C ILE A 27 15.56 -5.50 -24.78
N GLU A 28 16.30 -5.00 -23.80
CA GLU A 28 17.59 -4.31 -24.00
C GLU A 28 18.63 -4.80 -22.98
N THR A 29 18.86 -6.11 -22.93
CA THR A 29 19.79 -6.75 -21.97
C THR A 29 21.19 -6.13 -22.02
N GLU A 30 21.76 -5.98 -23.21
CA GLU A 30 23.12 -5.45 -23.40
C GLU A 30 23.25 -4.02 -22.87
N TRP A 31 22.25 -3.17 -23.13
CA TRP A 31 22.22 -1.81 -22.60
C TRP A 31 22.15 -1.78 -21.07
N VAL A 32 21.34 -2.68 -20.47
CA VAL A 32 21.20 -2.75 -19.01
C VAL A 32 22.51 -3.21 -18.37
N GLU A 33 23.15 -4.24 -18.91
CA GLU A 33 24.44 -4.73 -18.41
C GLU A 33 25.52 -3.66 -18.47
N ASP A 34 25.67 -3.00 -19.62
CA ASP A 34 26.61 -1.90 -19.80
C ASP A 34 26.32 -0.72 -18.87
N TYR A 35 25.05 -0.36 -18.69
CA TYR A 35 24.65 0.69 -17.75
C TYR A 35 25.02 0.31 -16.31
N LEU A 36 24.78 -0.92 -15.89
CA LEU A 36 25.12 -1.41 -14.55
C LEU A 36 26.63 -1.40 -14.31
N GLN A 37 27.43 -1.83 -15.29
CA GLN A 37 28.90 -1.81 -15.22
C GLN A 37 29.45 -0.38 -15.04
N ARG A 38 28.83 0.62 -15.68
CA ARG A 38 29.24 2.03 -15.58
C ARG A 38 28.83 2.72 -14.28
N LYS A 39 27.87 2.17 -13.53
CA LYS A 39 27.35 2.80 -12.31
C LYS A 39 27.91 2.17 -11.06
N ARG A 40 28.57 2.97 -10.23
CA ARG A 40 29.13 2.55 -8.93
C ARG A 40 28.11 1.90 -7.98
N SER A 41 26.84 2.30 -8.04
CA SER A 41 25.77 1.73 -7.22
C SER A 41 24.93 0.66 -7.94
N GLY A 42 25.37 0.21 -9.13
CA GLY A 42 24.78 -0.88 -9.90
C GLY A 42 23.25 -0.81 -9.98
N ILE A 43 22.58 -1.84 -9.45
CA ILE A 43 21.13 -2.03 -9.48
C ILE A 43 20.38 -0.84 -8.87
N LEU A 44 20.87 -0.24 -7.77
CA LEU A 44 20.22 0.93 -7.17
C LEU A 44 20.24 2.16 -8.10
N ALA A 45 21.25 2.29 -8.97
CA ALA A 45 21.28 3.36 -9.96
C ALA A 45 20.21 3.17 -11.04
N LEU A 46 19.94 1.92 -11.40
CA LEU A 46 18.92 1.53 -12.37
C LEU A 46 17.52 1.72 -11.79
N GLU A 47 17.28 1.29 -10.55
CA GLU A 47 16.02 1.54 -9.83
C GLU A 47 15.68 3.02 -9.82
N ARG A 48 16.58 3.87 -9.33
CA ARG A 48 16.36 5.32 -9.28
C ARG A 48 16.13 5.94 -10.66
N MET A 49 16.74 5.40 -11.71
CA MET A 49 16.51 5.86 -13.08
C MET A 49 15.07 5.55 -13.51
N VAL A 50 14.60 4.33 -13.27
CA VAL A 50 13.25 3.88 -13.57
C VAL A 50 12.22 4.69 -12.77
N GLU A 51 12.46 4.94 -11.49
CA GLU A 51 11.57 5.77 -10.66
C GLU A 51 11.44 7.19 -11.20
N ARG A 52 12.56 7.82 -11.58
CA ARG A 52 12.55 9.16 -12.19
C ARG A 52 11.82 9.18 -13.53
N LEU A 53 11.97 8.13 -14.33
CA LEU A 53 11.28 7.98 -15.60
C LEU A 53 9.76 7.86 -15.38
N ALA A 54 9.34 7.01 -14.44
CA ALA A 54 7.93 6.84 -14.07
C ALA A 54 7.33 8.18 -13.61
N ILE A 55 8.00 8.89 -12.70
CA ILE A 55 7.55 10.22 -12.22
C ILE A 55 7.44 11.22 -13.37
N ARG A 56 8.46 11.29 -14.25
CA ARG A 56 8.46 12.20 -15.41
C ARG A 56 7.27 11.97 -16.33
N HIS A 57 6.86 10.71 -16.50
CA HIS A 57 5.70 10.35 -17.31
C HIS A 57 4.36 10.38 -16.55
N GLY A 58 4.35 11.00 -15.37
CA GLY A 58 3.14 11.19 -14.61
C GLY A 58 2.65 9.93 -13.92
N PHE A 59 3.53 8.99 -13.56
CA PHE A 59 3.18 7.92 -12.63
C PHE A 59 3.52 8.34 -11.21
N THR A 60 2.68 7.97 -10.25
CA THR A 60 2.93 8.14 -8.82
C THR A 60 2.97 6.78 -8.14
N SER A 61 3.87 6.67 -7.15
CA SER A 61 4.00 5.49 -6.31
C SER A 61 2.86 5.49 -5.29
N GLN A 62 1.91 4.56 -5.43
CA GLN A 62 0.69 4.44 -4.62
C GLN A 62 0.68 3.11 -3.87
N LYS A 63 0.12 3.11 -2.66
CA LYS A 63 -0.16 1.86 -1.94
C LYS A 63 -1.38 1.19 -2.58
N PRO A 64 -1.32 -0.11 -2.91
CA PRO A 64 -2.51 -0.84 -3.32
C PRO A 64 -3.54 -0.80 -2.20
N GLN A 65 -4.77 -0.38 -2.51
CA GLN A 65 -5.85 -0.35 -1.53
C GLN A 65 -7.07 -1.05 -2.11
N THR A 66 -7.53 -2.09 -1.43
CA THR A 66 -8.81 -2.74 -1.69
C THR A 66 -9.85 -2.11 -0.77
N ALA A 67 -10.80 -1.37 -1.32
CA ALA A 67 -11.95 -0.85 -0.56
C ALA A 67 -13.14 -1.78 -0.75
N ASN A 68 -13.66 -2.34 0.34
CA ASN A 68 -14.81 -3.25 0.32
C ASN A 68 -16.16 -2.52 0.28
N LYS A 69 -16.20 -1.22 0.60
CA LYS A 69 -17.41 -0.39 0.67
C LYS A 69 -17.13 1.01 0.11
N SER A 70 -18.17 1.70 -0.37
CA SER A 70 -18.06 3.11 -0.80
C SER A 70 -17.83 4.04 0.40
N THR A 71 -17.25 5.22 0.14
CA THR A 71 -16.96 6.22 1.17
C THR A 71 -18.23 6.75 1.83
N GLU A 72 -19.27 7.01 1.04
CA GLU A 72 -20.56 7.51 1.51
C GLU A 72 -21.22 6.57 2.54
N THR A 73 -21.24 5.26 2.26
CA THR A 73 -21.82 4.28 3.19
C THR A 73 -21.03 4.19 4.49
N LEU A 74 -19.71 4.37 4.45
CA LEU A 74 -18.87 4.38 5.66
C LEU A 74 -19.13 5.61 6.52
N GLU A 75 -19.29 6.79 5.90
CA GLU A 75 -19.60 8.03 6.62
C GLU A 75 -20.97 7.97 7.28
N GLN A 76 -21.98 7.45 6.57
CA GLN A 76 -23.32 7.25 7.14
C GLN A 76 -23.27 6.29 8.33
N THR A 77 -22.64 5.12 8.15
CA THR A 77 -22.50 4.12 9.23
C THR A 77 -21.79 4.70 10.45
N ARG A 78 -20.73 5.50 10.22
CA ARG A 78 -19.97 6.17 11.29
C ARG A 78 -20.84 7.18 12.05
N ALA A 79 -21.65 7.97 11.35
CA ALA A 79 -22.52 8.97 11.97
C ALA A 79 -23.63 8.32 12.81
N GLU A 80 -24.29 7.29 12.27
CA GLU A 80 -25.32 6.53 12.97
C GLU A 80 -24.76 5.85 14.23
N TYR A 81 -23.61 5.20 14.11
CA TYR A 81 -22.92 4.59 15.25
C TYR A 81 -22.53 5.61 16.31
N ALA A 82 -21.99 6.77 15.92
CA ALA A 82 -21.60 7.80 16.88
C ALA A 82 -22.78 8.33 17.69
N LEU A 83 -23.94 8.54 17.04
CA LEU A 83 -25.16 8.97 17.72
C LEU A 83 -25.65 7.93 18.73
N ASP A 84 -25.66 6.65 18.34
CA ASP A 84 -26.12 5.56 19.21
C ASP A 84 -25.16 5.31 20.40
N PHE A 85 -23.86 5.35 20.12
CA PHE A 85 -22.81 5.19 21.13
C PHE A 85 -22.94 6.25 22.22
N TRP A 86 -23.02 7.54 21.85
CA TRP A 86 -23.10 8.62 22.82
C TRP A 86 -24.44 8.71 23.54
N LYS A 87 -25.56 8.25 22.94
CA LYS A 87 -26.84 8.12 23.67
C LYS A 87 -26.70 7.22 24.90
N THR A 88 -25.96 6.12 24.77
CA THR A 88 -25.85 5.10 25.81
C THR A 88 -24.68 5.36 26.77
N HIS A 89 -23.60 5.96 26.26
CA HIS A 89 -22.32 6.06 26.99
C HIS A 89 -21.93 7.49 27.38
N ALA A 90 -22.77 8.51 27.16
CA ALA A 90 -22.46 9.90 27.53
C ALA A 90 -22.18 10.12 29.02
N ALA A 91 -22.64 9.22 29.90
CA ALA A 91 -22.39 9.30 31.34
C ALA A 91 -20.96 8.89 31.74
N TYR A 92 -20.22 8.20 30.87
CA TYR A 92 -18.86 7.76 31.17
C TYR A 92 -17.84 8.86 30.88
N ALA A 93 -16.93 9.08 31.82
CA ALA A 93 -15.82 10.01 31.63
C ALA A 93 -14.83 9.44 30.59
N PRO A 94 -14.14 10.29 29.80
CA PRO A 94 -13.15 9.84 28.80
C PRO A 94 -12.05 8.95 29.38
N GLU A 95 -11.72 9.13 30.65
CA GLU A 95 -10.75 8.32 31.40
C GLU A 95 -11.26 6.90 31.66
N GLY A 96 -12.58 6.64 31.56
CA GLY A 96 -13.14 5.29 31.66
C GLY A 96 -13.19 4.54 30.32
N MET A 97 -12.86 5.21 29.21
CA MET A 97 -13.03 4.68 27.87
C MET A 97 -11.69 4.15 27.32
N TYR A 98 -11.67 2.85 27.04
CA TYR A 98 -10.53 2.18 26.43
C TYR A 98 -10.86 1.86 24.98
N ASN A 99 -10.03 2.31 24.05
CA ASN A 99 -10.12 1.89 22.65
C ASN A 99 -9.22 0.68 22.46
N VAL A 100 -9.77 -0.41 21.97
CA VAL A 100 -9.05 -1.66 21.69
C VAL A 100 -9.15 -1.92 20.19
N ASP A 101 -8.01 -2.08 19.53
CA ASP A 101 -7.96 -2.41 18.10
C ASP A 101 -7.00 -3.57 17.84
N GLU A 102 -7.39 -4.46 16.93
CA GLU A 102 -6.56 -5.57 16.46
C GLU A 102 -5.94 -5.18 15.11
N THR A 103 -4.62 -4.99 15.10
CA THR A 103 -3.89 -4.72 13.85
C THR A 103 -3.11 -5.95 13.40
N ALA A 104 -3.30 -6.34 12.15
CA ALA A 104 -2.47 -7.35 11.51
C ALA A 104 -1.12 -6.74 11.09
N ILE A 105 -0.03 -7.35 11.53
CA ILE A 105 1.34 -7.10 11.10
C ILE A 105 1.68 -8.20 10.09
N ASN A 106 1.74 -7.84 8.81
CA ASN A 106 2.08 -8.78 7.74
C ASN A 106 3.60 -8.78 7.52
N PHE A 107 4.25 -9.95 7.59
CA PHE A 107 5.70 -10.08 7.48
C PHE A 107 6.22 -9.96 6.03
N ASP A 108 5.39 -10.19 5.02
CA ASP A 108 5.78 -9.95 3.61
C ASP A 108 4.58 -9.50 2.76
N MET A 109 4.58 -8.23 2.38
CA MET A 109 3.51 -7.59 1.61
C MET A 109 3.73 -7.82 0.10
N PRO A 110 2.67 -7.95 -0.74
CA PRO A 110 2.83 -7.56 -2.15
C PRO A 110 3.38 -6.12 -2.20
N PRO A 111 4.15 -5.74 -3.25
CA PRO A 111 5.02 -4.57 -3.22
C PRO A 111 4.33 -3.36 -2.60
N ALA A 112 4.91 -2.86 -1.50
CA ALA A 112 4.31 -1.84 -0.64
C ALA A 112 3.89 -0.57 -1.38
N ARG A 113 4.41 -0.37 -2.60
CA ARG A 113 3.97 0.66 -3.53
C ARG A 113 4.04 0.17 -4.99
N MET A 114 3.09 0.63 -5.79
CA MET A 114 3.01 0.42 -7.23
C MET A 114 2.93 1.75 -7.98
N TRP A 115 3.30 1.75 -9.25
CA TRP A 115 3.15 2.92 -10.11
C TRP A 115 1.73 2.98 -10.69
N ALA A 116 1.05 4.11 -10.50
CA ALA A 116 -0.25 4.40 -11.10
C ALA A 116 -0.24 5.77 -11.80
N GLY A 117 -0.96 5.90 -12.91
CA GLY A 117 -1.04 7.16 -13.65
C GLY A 117 -1.69 8.29 -12.84
N ARG A 118 -1.09 9.47 -12.87
CA ARG A 118 -1.54 10.69 -12.18
C ARG A 118 -2.92 11.11 -12.71
N GLY A 119 -3.85 11.37 -11.79
CA GLY A 119 -5.21 11.80 -12.10
C GLY A 119 -6.20 10.67 -12.39
N ARG A 120 -5.81 9.39 -12.28
CA ARG A 120 -6.78 8.28 -12.30
C ARG A 120 -7.59 8.26 -10.99
N ARG A 121 -8.91 8.14 -11.12
CA ARG A 121 -9.85 7.99 -10.00
C ARG A 121 -9.72 6.64 -9.30
N ASP A 122 -9.23 5.63 -10.02
CA ASP A 122 -8.93 4.32 -9.48
C ASP A 122 -7.46 4.26 -9.05
N ALA A 123 -7.23 4.09 -7.75
CA ALA A 123 -5.91 3.77 -7.19
C ALA A 123 -5.35 2.49 -7.82
N ALA A 124 -4.06 2.20 -7.61
CA ALA A 124 -3.42 0.94 -8.03
C ALA A 124 -4.17 -0.30 -7.49
N ARG A 125 -5.18 -0.78 -8.22
CA ARG A 125 -5.99 -1.95 -7.87
C ARG A 125 -5.29 -3.19 -8.41
N ILE A 126 -4.88 -4.08 -7.51
CA ILE A 126 -4.42 -5.43 -7.88
C ILE A 126 -5.55 -6.40 -7.53
N ALA A 127 -5.94 -7.24 -8.48
CA ALA A 127 -6.75 -8.42 -8.22
C ALA A 127 -5.82 -9.61 -7.90
N ASP A 128 -6.26 -10.50 -7.02
CA ASP A 128 -5.64 -11.81 -6.76
C ASP A 128 -4.17 -11.82 -6.25
N THR A 129 -3.80 -10.89 -5.36
CA THR A 129 -2.58 -11.11 -4.54
C THR A 129 -2.85 -12.16 -3.48
N SER A 130 -2.11 -13.28 -3.49
CA SER A 130 -2.17 -14.26 -2.41
C SER A 130 -1.79 -13.60 -1.08
N LYS A 131 -2.68 -13.75 -0.11
CA LYS A 131 -2.74 -12.94 1.12
C LYS A 131 -1.94 -13.54 2.29
N HIS A 132 -1.13 -14.56 2.01
CA HIS A 132 -0.60 -15.47 3.03
C HIS A 132 0.92 -15.54 2.99
N THR A 133 1.53 -14.51 3.54
CA THR A 133 2.82 -14.60 4.22
C THR A 133 2.53 -14.48 5.72
N GLY A 134 3.50 -14.81 6.58
CA GLY A 134 3.29 -14.83 8.03
C GLY A 134 2.54 -13.59 8.53
N ARG A 135 1.48 -13.78 9.30
CA ARG A 135 0.66 -12.71 9.86
C ARG A 135 0.78 -12.79 11.37
N MET A 136 1.38 -11.77 11.98
CA MET A 136 1.28 -11.56 13.42
C MET A 136 0.10 -10.66 13.69
N THR A 137 -0.73 -11.04 14.64
CA THR A 137 -1.79 -10.17 15.12
C THR A 137 -1.28 -9.45 16.38
N ALA A 138 -1.44 -8.13 16.42
CA ALA A 138 -1.22 -7.34 17.63
C ALA A 138 -2.53 -6.68 18.07
N VAL A 139 -2.92 -6.88 19.33
CA VAL A 139 -4.03 -6.16 19.96
C VAL A 139 -3.45 -4.99 20.74
N LEU A 140 -3.91 -3.79 20.41
CA LEU A 140 -3.51 -2.54 21.06
C LEU A 140 -4.69 -1.98 21.84
N THR A 141 -4.45 -1.67 23.12
CA THR A 141 -5.40 -0.89 23.93
C THR A 141 -4.82 0.50 24.21
N ILE A 142 -5.61 1.54 24.02
CA ILE A 142 -5.25 2.93 24.33
C ILE A 142 -6.34 3.61 25.17
N GLN A 143 -5.93 4.50 26.05
CA GLN A 143 -6.78 5.33 26.89
C GLN A 143 -6.48 6.81 26.62
N ALA A 144 -7.42 7.71 26.94
CA ALA A 144 -7.30 9.14 26.70
C ALA A 144 -6.08 9.80 27.38
N ASP A 145 -5.55 9.20 28.45
CA ASP A 145 -4.36 9.67 29.17
C ASP A 145 -3.02 9.27 28.50
N GLY A 146 -3.09 8.54 27.37
CA GLY A 146 -1.92 8.11 26.60
C GLY A 146 -1.13 6.96 27.23
N LYS A 147 -1.61 6.35 28.32
CA LYS A 147 -0.96 5.17 28.91
C LYS A 147 -1.39 3.91 28.17
N PHE A 148 -0.40 3.11 27.78
CA PHE A 148 -0.60 1.83 27.10
C PHE A 148 -0.79 0.72 28.13
N PRO A 149 -1.97 0.09 28.26
CA PRO A 149 -2.16 -0.94 29.29
C PRO A 149 -1.48 -2.26 28.92
N SER A 150 -1.27 -2.57 27.63
CA SER A 150 -0.58 -3.80 27.18
C SER A 150 -0.57 -3.93 25.65
N LEU A 151 0.49 -4.53 25.12
CA LEU A 151 0.55 -5.08 23.76
C LEU A 151 0.46 -6.60 23.89
N PHE A 152 -0.57 -7.22 23.31
CA PHE A 152 -0.66 -8.68 23.21
C PHE A 152 -0.43 -9.10 21.77
N THR A 153 0.57 -9.95 21.56
CA THR A 153 0.89 -10.53 20.25
C THR A 153 0.55 -12.02 20.26
N GLN A 154 -0.24 -12.47 19.29
CA GLN A 154 -0.54 -13.89 19.08
C GLN A 154 0.08 -14.34 17.75
N PHE A 155 0.78 -15.47 17.78
CA PHE A 155 1.37 -16.13 16.61
C PHE A 155 0.37 -17.05 15.92
#